data_AF-A0A0B2Q3W0-F1
#
_entry.id   AF-A0A0B2Q3W0-F1
#
_cell.length_a   1.000
_cell.length_b   1.000
_cell.length_c   1.000
_cell.angle_alpha   90.00
_cell.angle_beta   90.00
_cell.angle_gamma   90.00
#
_symmetry.space_group_name_H-M   'P 1'
#
loop_
_entity.id
_entity.type
_entity.pdbx_description
1 polymer ?
#
loop_
_entity_poly.entity_id
_entity_poly.type
_entity_poly.pdbx_seq_one_letter_code
_entity_poly.pdbx_strand_id
1 'polypeptide(L)'
;MQSSTPAARNSKNKFITAKNVKSLVNTIVIPSISSTPLESLHRGNWPKLICVDCIDCAADASFVSAVNEGIEAAKDIVCLRRPWVMISVNDDKDLHFRKAEFDPEDCPADCSRPCENVCPANAITFQGKSTSGISHNTEAPRVLKDGVITESCYGCGRCLPVCPYNKIREVTYARDAITTAALIKRNCVDAMEIHTSGSDSSIDSKELWSALGDSVVYLKLIAIVGRVLGSMQLRIIPSIS
;
A
#
# COMPACT_ATOMS: atom_id res chain seq x y z
N MET A 1 -38.81 29.40 -27.41
CA MET A 1 -39.36 28.53 -26.35
C MET A 1 -38.37 27.40 -26.10
N GLN A 2 -37.87 27.34 -24.86
CA GLN A 2 -37.16 26.24 -24.18
C GLN A 2 -35.94 25.62 -24.87
N SER A 3 -34.77 26.21 -24.61
CA SER A 3 -33.47 25.54 -24.62
C SER A 3 -33.19 24.94 -23.23
N SER A 4 -33.28 23.62 -23.10
CA SER A 4 -32.94 22.89 -21.88
C SER A 4 -31.42 22.75 -21.73
N THR A 5 -30.84 23.48 -20.78
CA THR A 5 -29.48 23.30 -20.26
C THR A 5 -29.32 21.95 -19.56
N PRO A 6 -28.21 21.22 -19.77
CA PRO A 6 -27.95 20.00 -19.02
C PRO A 6 -27.52 20.33 -17.58
N ALA A 7 -28.15 19.64 -16.63
CA ALA A 7 -27.96 19.80 -15.20
C ALA A 7 -26.52 19.55 -14.76
N ALA A 8 -25.97 20.50 -14.00
CA ALA A 8 -24.68 20.39 -13.35
C ALA A 8 -24.64 19.17 -12.40
N ARG A 9 -23.75 18.22 -12.67
CA ARG A 9 -23.43 17.12 -11.76
C ARG A 9 -22.90 17.70 -10.44
N ASN A 10 -23.57 17.33 -9.38
CA ASN A 10 -23.38 17.71 -7.98
C ASN A 10 -21.96 17.34 -7.48
N SER A 11 -21.03 18.30 -7.50
CA SER A 11 -19.63 18.15 -7.10
C SER A 11 -19.42 18.34 -5.58
N LYS A 12 -20.24 17.69 -4.75
CA LYS A 12 -20.29 17.93 -3.30
C LYS A 12 -19.21 17.25 -2.44
N ASN A 13 -18.13 16.74 -3.03
CA ASN A 13 -16.98 16.19 -2.27
C ASN A 13 -15.65 16.77 -2.74
N LYS A 14 -15.59 18.08 -2.99
CA LYS A 14 -14.33 18.77 -3.25
C LYS A 14 -14.09 19.82 -2.17
N PHE A 15 -12.94 19.69 -1.52
CA PHE A 15 -12.33 20.61 -0.56
C PHE A 15 -12.82 20.53 0.90
N ILE A 16 -12.16 19.66 1.67
CA ILE A 16 -11.66 20.13 2.97
C ILE A 16 -10.59 21.19 2.62
N THR A 17 -10.93 22.47 2.67
CA THR A 17 -9.97 23.55 2.42
C THR A 17 -8.84 23.48 3.45
N ALA A 18 -7.59 23.71 3.05
CA ALA A 18 -6.41 23.70 3.95
C ALA A 18 -6.62 24.57 5.21
N LYS A 19 -7.44 25.63 5.10
CA LYS A 19 -7.87 26.50 6.20
C LYS A 19 -8.69 25.76 7.28
N ASN A 20 -9.53 24.82 6.88
CA ASN A 20 -10.33 23.98 7.80
C ASN A 20 -9.46 22.94 8.47
N VAL A 21 -8.50 22.34 7.75
CA VAL A 21 -7.50 21.43 8.35
C VAL A 21 -6.66 22.17 9.39
N LYS A 22 -6.14 23.36 9.06
CA LYS A 22 -5.35 24.19 9.98
C LYS A 22 -6.15 24.60 11.22
N SER A 23 -7.42 24.98 11.05
CA SER A 23 -8.30 25.28 12.17
C SER A 23 -8.55 24.05 13.05
N LEU A 24 -8.74 22.88 12.46
CA LEU A 24 -8.97 21.62 13.19
C LEU A 24 -7.72 21.19 13.96
N VAL A 25 -6.54 21.27 13.33
CA VAL A 25 -5.26 20.96 13.99
C VAL A 25 -4.92 21.98 15.08
N ASN A 26 -5.33 23.25 14.95
CA ASN A 26 -5.17 24.21 16.05
C ASN A 26 -6.15 23.98 17.20
N THR A 27 -7.29 23.32 16.95
CA THR A 27 -8.33 23.03 17.96
C THR A 27 -8.04 21.72 18.69
N ILE A 28 -7.47 20.74 17.99
CA ILE A 28 -6.96 19.50 18.58
C ILE A 28 -5.56 19.84 19.09
N VAL A 29 -5.34 19.83 20.40
CA VAL A 29 -3.97 19.79 20.94
C VAL A 29 -3.38 18.46 20.50
N ILE A 30 -2.82 18.39 19.29
CA ILE A 30 -1.97 17.28 18.87
C ILE A 30 -0.69 17.52 19.66
N PRO A 31 -0.41 16.76 20.73
CA PRO A 31 0.85 16.91 21.41
C PRO A 31 1.90 16.66 20.34
N SER A 32 2.81 17.59 20.14
CA SER A 32 4.08 17.29 19.50
C SER A 32 4.61 16.06 20.22
N ILE A 33 4.47 14.87 19.63
CA ILE A 33 4.85 13.63 20.29
C ILE A 33 6.37 13.70 20.35
N SER A 34 6.88 13.99 21.54
CA SER A 34 8.22 14.52 21.76
C SER A 34 9.33 13.46 21.66
N SER A 35 8.99 12.24 21.26
CA SER A 35 9.94 11.14 21.19
C SER A 35 10.21 10.78 19.74
N THR A 36 11.47 10.69 19.36
CA THR A 36 11.86 10.10 18.07
C THR A 36 11.46 8.62 18.01
N PRO A 37 11.26 8.03 16.82
CA PRO A 37 11.07 6.59 16.69
C PRO A 37 12.19 5.80 17.38
N LEU A 38 13.44 6.27 17.35
CA LEU A 38 14.55 5.67 18.10
C LEU A 38 14.33 5.69 19.64
N GLU A 39 13.74 6.75 20.18
CA GLU A 39 13.39 6.80 21.61
C GLU A 39 12.19 5.91 21.95
N SER A 40 11.19 5.82 21.06
CA SER A 40 10.08 4.87 21.19
C SER A 40 10.58 3.42 21.18
N LEU A 41 11.60 3.15 20.35
CA LEU A 41 12.33 1.89 20.29
C LEU A 41 12.98 1.53 21.62
N HIS A 42 13.79 2.44 22.18
CA HIS A 42 14.52 2.22 23.43
C HIS A 42 13.58 2.01 24.63
N ARG A 43 12.36 2.55 24.57
CA ARG A 43 11.36 2.42 25.63
C ARG A 43 10.50 1.16 25.50
N GLY A 44 10.74 0.30 24.50
CA GLY A 44 9.97 -0.92 24.25
C GLY A 44 8.52 -0.65 23.87
N ASN A 45 8.20 0.55 23.38
CA ASN A 45 6.84 0.94 23.03
C ASN A 45 6.56 0.65 21.55
N TRP A 46 6.62 -0.64 21.20
CA TRP A 46 6.50 -1.14 19.83
C TRP A 46 5.21 -0.71 19.10
N PRO A 47 4.03 -0.68 19.75
CA PRO A 47 2.81 -0.16 19.12
C PRO A 47 2.93 1.32 18.72
N LYS A 48 3.75 2.10 19.44
CA LYS A 48 4.00 3.51 19.14
C LYS A 48 4.94 3.68 17.94
N LEU A 49 5.93 2.80 17.79
CA LEU A 49 6.85 2.84 16.65
C LEU A 49 6.15 2.61 15.30
N ILE A 50 5.24 1.63 15.28
CA ILE A 50 4.51 1.19 14.09
C ILE A 50 3.35 2.15 13.75
N CYS A 51 2.75 2.81 14.75
CA CYS A 51 1.53 3.61 14.54
C CYS A 51 1.68 5.12 14.73
N VAL A 52 2.78 5.63 15.31
CA VAL A 52 2.87 7.04 15.72
C VAL A 52 4.08 7.75 15.13
N ASP A 53 5.23 7.07 15.04
CA ASP A 53 6.48 7.69 14.59
C ASP A 53 6.85 7.36 13.13
N CYS A 54 6.19 6.37 12.55
CA CYS A 54 6.33 5.94 11.16
C CYS A 54 4.99 5.99 10.42
N ILE A 55 5.03 6.33 9.14
CA ILE A 55 3.94 6.06 8.19
C ILE A 55 4.30 4.79 7.44
N ASP A 56 3.58 3.72 7.71
CA ASP A 56 3.73 2.44 7.01
C ASP A 56 2.98 2.45 5.67
N CYS A 57 3.61 1.88 4.64
CA CYS A 57 3.05 1.74 3.31
C CYS A 57 3.63 0.54 2.56
N ALA A 58 2.99 0.19 1.43
CA ALA A 58 3.50 -0.88 0.58
C ALA A 58 4.89 -0.53 0.03
N ALA A 59 5.77 -1.53 -0.07
CA ALA A 59 7.06 -1.46 -0.78
C ALA A 59 6.87 -1.32 -2.30
N ASP A 60 6.32 -0.19 -2.72
CA ASP A 60 6.04 0.19 -4.10
C ASP A 60 6.30 1.69 -4.28
N ALA A 61 6.93 2.05 -5.41
CA ALA A 61 7.37 3.42 -5.64
C ALA A 61 6.22 4.43 -5.69
N SER A 62 5.04 4.03 -6.18
CA SER A 62 3.88 4.92 -6.26
C SER A 62 3.31 5.24 -4.88
N PHE A 63 3.23 4.22 -4.01
CA PHE A 63 2.80 4.39 -2.62
C PHE A 63 3.80 5.24 -1.83
N VAL A 64 5.09 4.95 -1.95
CA VAL A 64 6.14 5.75 -1.29
C VAL A 64 6.12 7.20 -1.77
N SER A 65 5.92 7.47 -3.07
CA SER A 65 5.78 8.84 -3.58
C SER A 65 4.58 9.55 -2.96
N ALA A 66 3.41 8.91 -2.99
CA ALA A 66 2.19 9.49 -2.44
C ALA A 66 2.29 9.79 -0.93
N VAL A 67 2.92 8.90 -0.17
CA VAL A 67 3.20 9.12 1.26
C VAL A 67 4.13 10.31 1.46
N ASN A 68 5.23 10.38 0.70
CA ASN A 68 6.18 11.47 0.77
C ASN A 68 5.53 12.83 0.43
N GLU A 69 4.72 12.87 -0.63
CA GLU A 69 3.95 14.05 -1.03
C GLU A 69 2.96 14.47 0.07
N GLY A 70 2.26 13.51 0.69
CA GLY A 70 1.35 13.76 1.80
C GLY A 70 2.05 14.33 3.03
N ILE A 71 3.26 13.83 3.35
CA ILE A 71 4.09 14.36 4.45
C ILE A 71 4.49 15.81 4.18
N GLU A 72 4.99 16.12 2.98
CA GLU A 72 5.42 17.48 2.66
C GLU A 72 4.22 18.45 2.64
N ALA A 73 3.08 18.03 2.06
CA ALA A 73 1.85 18.82 2.12
C ALA A 73 1.37 19.08 3.56
N ALA A 74 1.50 18.10 4.46
CA ALA A 74 1.14 18.28 5.87
C ALA A 74 2.08 19.27 6.58
N LYS A 75 3.40 19.19 6.30
CA LYS A 75 4.40 20.11 6.85
C LYS A 75 4.18 21.57 6.43
N ASP A 76 3.63 21.79 5.24
CA ASP A 76 3.26 23.14 4.77
C ASP A 76 2.07 23.73 5.53
N ILE A 77 1.21 22.87 6.11
CA ILE A 77 0.02 23.30 6.86
C ILE A 77 0.35 23.54 8.34
N VAL A 78 1.14 22.64 8.93
CA VAL A 78 1.45 22.57 10.37
C VAL A 78 2.92 22.25 10.61
N CYS A 79 3.52 22.90 11.61
CA CYS A 79 4.91 22.62 11.99
C CYS A 79 4.99 21.26 12.69
N LEU A 80 5.29 20.22 11.91
CA LEU A 80 5.44 18.85 12.38
C LEU A 80 6.87 18.36 12.11
N ARG A 81 7.37 17.50 13.01
CA ARG A 81 8.55 16.69 12.72
C ARG A 81 8.19 15.74 11.58
N ARG A 82 9.09 15.56 10.61
CA ARG A 82 8.91 14.59 9.54
C ARG A 82 8.85 13.16 10.13
N PRO A 83 7.73 12.43 9.98
CA PRO A 83 7.67 11.03 10.37
C PRO A 83 8.56 10.19 9.45
N TRP A 84 8.98 9.01 9.91
CA TRP A 84 9.69 8.07 9.06
C TRP A 84 8.75 7.43 8.06
N VAL A 85 9.20 7.23 6.83
CA VAL A 85 8.50 6.38 5.85
C VAL A 85 8.99 4.94 6.04
N MET A 86 8.08 4.07 6.45
CA MET A 86 8.34 2.64 6.59
C MET A 86 7.70 1.89 5.43
N ILE A 87 8.40 0.89 4.90
CA ILE A 87 7.83 -0.06 3.95
C ILE A 87 7.75 -1.46 4.56
N SER A 88 6.66 -2.18 4.31
CA SER A 88 6.54 -3.59 4.73
C SER A 88 6.76 -4.55 3.57
N VAL A 89 7.57 -5.57 3.83
CA VAL A 89 7.88 -6.69 2.93
C VAL A 89 7.66 -8.02 3.64
N ASN A 90 7.41 -9.06 2.87
CA ASN A 90 7.34 -10.43 3.38
C ASN A 90 8.55 -11.24 2.95
N ASP A 91 9.02 -12.07 3.86
CA ASP A 91 10.11 -13.01 3.66
C ASP A 91 9.63 -14.42 3.25
N ASP A 92 8.32 -14.67 3.36
CA ASP A 92 7.70 -15.93 2.99
C ASP A 92 6.19 -15.78 2.72
N LYS A 93 5.44 -16.88 2.84
CA LYS A 93 3.98 -16.90 2.70
C LYS A 93 3.30 -16.23 3.89
N ASP A 94 3.30 -14.89 3.88
CA ASP A 94 2.50 -14.12 4.82
C ASP A 94 1.07 -13.92 4.30
N LEU A 95 0.14 -14.22 5.17
CA LEU A 95 -1.28 -14.00 5.01
C LEU A 95 -1.70 -12.52 4.94
N HIS A 96 -0.86 -11.59 5.40
CA HIS A 96 -1.08 -10.16 5.20
C HIS A 96 -0.69 -9.69 3.80
N PHE A 97 0.14 -10.47 3.09
CA PHE A 97 0.61 -10.19 1.75
C PHE A 97 -0.15 -11.05 0.75
N ARG A 98 -1.43 -10.75 0.61
CA ARG A 98 -2.33 -11.50 -0.28
C ARG A 98 -3.01 -10.59 -1.27
N LYS A 99 -3.27 -11.10 -2.47
CA LYS A 99 -3.99 -10.41 -3.53
C LYS A 99 -5.09 -11.29 -4.07
N ALA A 100 -6.11 -10.65 -4.62
CA ALA A 100 -7.13 -11.34 -5.40
C ALA A 100 -6.53 -11.74 -6.76
N GLU A 101 -6.93 -12.90 -7.27
CA GLU A 101 -6.61 -13.35 -8.62
C GLU A 101 -7.80 -14.15 -9.17
N PHE A 102 -8.07 -14.02 -10.47
CA PHE A 102 -9.01 -14.86 -11.20
C PHE A 102 -8.64 -14.80 -12.69
N ASP A 103 -9.03 -15.83 -13.44
CA ASP A 103 -8.96 -15.79 -14.91
C ASP A 103 -10.20 -15.03 -15.44
N PRO A 104 -10.04 -13.89 -16.12
CA PRO A 104 -11.17 -13.15 -16.67
C PRO A 104 -11.99 -13.95 -17.69
N GLU A 105 -11.38 -14.92 -18.39
CA GLU A 105 -12.07 -15.79 -19.35
C GLU A 105 -13.00 -16.81 -18.66
N ASP A 106 -12.71 -17.15 -17.40
CA ASP A 106 -13.56 -18.02 -16.57
C ASP A 106 -14.76 -17.28 -15.96
N CYS A 107 -14.84 -15.95 -16.12
CA CYS A 107 -15.93 -15.14 -15.61
C CYS A 107 -17.13 -15.22 -16.57
N PRO A 108 -18.29 -15.74 -16.13
CA PRO A 108 -19.45 -15.87 -17.01
C PRO A 108 -19.88 -14.52 -17.59
N ALA A 109 -20.26 -14.51 -18.88
CA ALA A 109 -20.66 -13.29 -19.59
C ALA A 109 -21.93 -12.64 -19.01
N ASP A 110 -22.79 -13.43 -18.34
CA ASP A 110 -24.00 -13.00 -17.63
C ASP A 110 -23.72 -12.56 -16.18
N CYS A 111 -22.47 -12.64 -15.71
CA CYS A 111 -22.10 -12.17 -14.38
C CYS A 111 -22.28 -10.64 -14.27
N SER A 112 -22.99 -10.19 -13.25
CA SER A 112 -23.15 -8.76 -12.94
C SER A 112 -21.88 -8.08 -12.39
N ARG A 113 -20.79 -8.85 -12.22
CA ARG A 113 -19.46 -8.40 -11.76
C ARG A 113 -19.51 -7.55 -10.47
N PRO A 114 -20.14 -8.04 -9.38
CA PRO A 114 -20.19 -7.30 -8.12
C PRO A 114 -18.80 -7.03 -7.51
N CYS A 115 -17.80 -7.83 -7.88
CA CYS A 115 -16.41 -7.68 -7.47
C CYS A 115 -15.76 -6.37 -7.96
N GLU A 116 -16.14 -5.86 -9.13
CA GLU A 116 -15.65 -4.56 -9.65
C GLU A 116 -16.14 -3.41 -8.76
N ASN A 117 -17.43 -3.41 -8.46
CA ASN A 117 -18.08 -2.33 -7.69
C ASN A 117 -17.66 -2.30 -6.21
N VAL A 118 -17.41 -3.46 -5.60
CA VAL A 118 -17.00 -3.52 -4.19
C VAL A 118 -15.53 -3.19 -3.99
N CYS A 119 -14.72 -3.15 -5.06
CA CYS A 119 -13.28 -2.96 -4.95
C CYS A 119 -12.94 -1.48 -4.69
N PRO A 120 -12.51 -1.11 -3.48
CA PRO A 120 -12.26 0.29 -3.14
C PRO A 120 -11.08 0.89 -3.91
N ALA A 121 -10.17 0.05 -4.42
CA ALA A 121 -9.03 0.49 -5.22
C ALA A 121 -9.31 0.46 -6.74
N ASN A 122 -10.52 0.12 -7.18
CA ASN A 122 -10.84 -0.11 -8.60
C ASN A 122 -9.85 -1.07 -9.28
N ALA A 123 -9.36 -2.05 -8.53
CA ALA A 123 -8.30 -2.97 -8.96
C ALA A 123 -8.82 -4.15 -9.79
N ILE A 124 -10.09 -4.15 -10.21
CA ILE A 124 -10.70 -5.20 -11.00
C ILE A 124 -11.34 -4.55 -12.21
N THR A 125 -10.96 -4.97 -13.41
CA THR A 125 -11.48 -4.41 -14.67
C THR A 125 -11.95 -5.50 -15.60
N PHE A 126 -13.06 -5.25 -16.28
CA PHE A 126 -13.58 -6.08 -17.37
C PHE A 126 -13.85 -5.17 -18.57
N GLN A 127 -12.81 -4.84 -19.32
CA GLN A 127 -12.89 -4.14 -20.59
C GLN A 127 -13.07 -5.15 -21.73
N GLY A 128 -14.14 -5.94 -21.65
CA GLY A 128 -14.58 -6.78 -22.77
C GLY A 128 -14.86 -5.89 -23.99
N LYS A 129 -14.35 -6.30 -25.16
CA LYS A 129 -14.58 -5.67 -26.47
C LYS A 129 -15.98 -5.06 -26.58
N SER A 130 -16.07 -3.74 -26.56
CA SER A 130 -17.28 -3.02 -26.91
C SER A 130 -17.64 -3.36 -28.36
N THR A 131 -18.60 -4.24 -28.58
CA THR A 131 -19.26 -4.36 -29.88
C THR A 131 -20.20 -3.18 -30.07
N SER A 132 -19.66 -2.04 -30.52
CA SER A 132 -20.32 -1.13 -31.48
C SER A 132 -19.48 0.12 -31.73
N GLY A 133 -19.12 0.34 -33.00
CA GLY A 133 -18.70 1.64 -33.51
C GLY A 133 -17.30 1.66 -34.09
N ILE A 134 -17.23 1.54 -35.41
CA ILE A 134 -16.07 1.90 -36.23
C ILE A 134 -15.58 3.29 -35.82
N SER A 135 -14.29 3.41 -35.49
CA SER A 135 -13.49 4.56 -35.92
C SER A 135 -12.04 4.11 -36.04
N HIS A 136 -11.60 3.94 -37.29
CA HIS A 136 -10.20 4.06 -37.63
C HIS A 136 -9.68 5.37 -37.02
N ASN A 137 -8.62 5.31 -36.22
CA ASN A 137 -7.40 6.07 -36.40
C ASN A 137 -6.41 5.75 -35.26
N THR A 138 -5.24 5.27 -35.68
CA THR A 138 -3.91 5.43 -35.07
C THR A 138 -3.84 5.68 -33.56
N GLU A 139 -3.43 4.65 -32.81
CA GLU A 139 -2.31 4.64 -31.86
C GLU A 139 -2.20 3.23 -31.26
N ALA A 140 -0.99 2.84 -30.84
CA ALA A 140 -0.59 1.47 -30.49
C ALA A 140 -1.64 0.67 -29.67
N PRO A 141 -1.76 -0.66 -29.85
CA PRO A 141 -2.69 -1.49 -29.09
C PRO A 141 -2.42 -1.34 -27.60
N ARG A 142 -3.26 -0.57 -26.90
CA ARG A 142 -3.32 -0.62 -25.44
C ARG A 142 -3.88 -2.00 -25.12
N VAL A 143 -3.02 -2.91 -24.67
CA VAL A 143 -3.44 -4.21 -24.16
C VAL A 143 -4.29 -3.92 -22.91
N LEU A 144 -5.61 -3.88 -23.10
CA LEU A 144 -6.55 -3.74 -22.01
C LEU A 144 -6.48 -5.04 -21.22
N LYS A 145 -6.05 -4.94 -19.96
CA LYS A 145 -5.95 -6.09 -19.07
C LYS A 145 -7.30 -6.27 -18.38
N ASP A 146 -8.00 -7.33 -18.74
CA ASP A 146 -9.11 -7.83 -17.94
C ASP A 146 -8.56 -8.58 -16.73
N GLY A 147 -9.29 -8.56 -15.62
CA GLY A 147 -8.88 -9.22 -14.38
C GLY A 147 -8.46 -8.24 -13.28
N VAL A 148 -7.56 -8.72 -12.40
CA VAL A 148 -7.06 -7.94 -11.27
C VAL A 148 -5.82 -7.13 -11.68
N ILE A 149 -5.87 -5.82 -11.46
CA ILE A 149 -4.74 -4.91 -11.55
C ILE A 149 -3.91 -5.08 -10.28
N THR A 150 -2.90 -5.96 -10.35
CA THR A 150 -2.06 -6.38 -9.22
C THR A 150 -1.46 -5.20 -8.44
N GLU A 151 -1.06 -4.13 -9.11
CA GLU A 151 -0.49 -2.92 -8.50
C GLU A 151 -1.50 -2.11 -7.68
N SER A 152 -2.79 -2.17 -8.03
CA SER A 152 -3.87 -1.49 -7.29
C SER A 152 -4.51 -2.39 -6.23
N CYS A 153 -4.39 -3.70 -6.37
CA CYS A 153 -4.98 -4.65 -5.43
C CYS A 153 -4.14 -4.76 -4.15
N TYR A 154 -4.62 -4.15 -3.06
CA TYR A 154 -3.97 -4.18 -1.75
C TYR A 154 -4.46 -5.31 -0.83
N GLY A 155 -5.22 -6.28 -1.36
CA GLY A 155 -5.56 -7.49 -0.61
C GLY A 155 -6.70 -7.38 0.40
N CYS A 156 -7.57 -6.37 0.31
CA CYS A 156 -8.68 -6.20 1.28
C CYS A 156 -9.70 -7.35 1.36
N GLY A 157 -9.68 -8.26 0.39
CA GLY A 157 -10.53 -9.43 0.34
C GLY A 157 -12.02 -9.18 0.07
N ARG A 158 -12.46 -7.92 -0.08
CA ARG A 158 -13.88 -7.57 -0.28
C ARG A 158 -14.51 -8.20 -1.51
N CYS A 159 -13.72 -8.46 -2.55
CA CYS A 159 -14.21 -9.07 -3.79
C CYS A 159 -14.50 -10.56 -3.68
N LEU A 160 -13.86 -11.30 -2.75
CA LEU A 160 -14.02 -12.75 -2.62
C LEU A 160 -15.46 -13.16 -2.27
N PRO A 161 -16.07 -12.66 -1.16
CA PRO A 161 -17.37 -13.14 -0.73
C PRO A 161 -18.52 -12.70 -1.63
N VAL A 162 -18.31 -11.69 -2.48
CA VAL A 162 -19.36 -11.18 -3.38
C VAL A 162 -19.38 -11.87 -4.75
N CYS A 163 -18.37 -12.67 -5.08
CA CYS A 163 -18.32 -13.37 -6.37
C CYS A 163 -19.35 -14.51 -6.38
N PRO A 164 -20.42 -14.43 -7.19
CA PRO A 164 -21.51 -15.42 -7.16
C PRO A 164 -21.08 -16.81 -7.66
N TYR A 165 -20.00 -16.87 -8.43
CA TYR A 165 -19.44 -18.10 -8.99
C TYR A 165 -18.19 -18.59 -8.24
N ASN A 166 -17.79 -17.92 -7.15
CA ASN A 166 -16.63 -18.26 -6.34
C ASN A 166 -15.32 -18.45 -7.16
N LYS A 167 -15.11 -17.59 -8.17
CA LYS A 167 -13.95 -17.68 -9.10
C LYS A 167 -12.73 -16.88 -8.65
N ILE A 168 -12.88 -16.02 -7.65
CA ILE A 168 -11.80 -15.19 -7.14
C ILE A 168 -11.05 -15.95 -6.04
N ARG A 169 -9.78 -16.22 -6.29
CA ARG A 169 -8.88 -16.84 -5.31
C ARG A 169 -8.02 -15.79 -4.64
N GLU A 170 -7.58 -16.13 -3.44
CA GLU A 170 -6.53 -15.40 -2.75
C GLU A 170 -5.19 -16.04 -3.05
N VAL A 171 -4.23 -15.24 -3.48
CA VAL A 171 -2.85 -15.68 -3.74
C VAL A 171 -1.89 -14.92 -2.86
N THR A 172 -0.95 -15.64 -2.27
CA THR A 172 0.19 -15.03 -1.59
C THR A 172 1.00 -14.24 -2.62
N TYR A 173 1.30 -13.00 -2.28
CA TYR A 173 2.08 -12.11 -3.11
C TYR A 173 3.39 -11.80 -2.39
N ALA A 174 4.51 -12.26 -2.93
CA ALA A 174 5.84 -11.85 -2.46
C ALA A 174 6.24 -10.53 -3.12
N ARG A 175 6.74 -9.59 -2.31
CA ARG A 175 7.36 -8.38 -2.86
C ARG A 175 8.68 -8.76 -3.52
N ASP A 176 8.93 -8.17 -4.69
CA ASP A 176 10.19 -8.40 -5.39
C ASP A 176 11.34 -7.73 -4.63
N ALA A 177 12.29 -8.54 -4.16
CA ALA A 177 13.38 -8.07 -3.33
C ALA A 177 14.33 -7.12 -4.09
N ILE A 178 14.52 -7.32 -5.40
CA ILE A 178 15.37 -6.47 -6.25
C ILE A 178 14.74 -5.08 -6.40
N THR A 179 13.44 -5.03 -6.70
CA THR A 179 12.67 -3.78 -6.80
C THR A 179 12.63 -3.06 -5.45
N THR A 180 12.49 -3.80 -4.36
CA THR A 180 12.57 -3.25 -2.99
C THR A 180 13.94 -2.63 -2.73
N ALA A 181 15.03 -3.33 -3.05
CA ALA A 181 16.39 -2.82 -2.89
C ALA A 181 16.61 -1.53 -3.70
N ALA A 182 16.12 -1.51 -4.95
CA ALA A 182 16.18 -0.33 -5.80
C ALA A 182 15.36 0.85 -5.24
N LEU A 183 14.21 0.58 -4.62
CA LEU A 183 13.38 1.58 -3.96
C LEU A 183 14.08 2.17 -2.73
N ILE A 184 14.68 1.32 -1.88
CA ILE A 184 15.43 1.76 -0.69
C ILE A 184 16.59 2.68 -1.09
N LYS A 185 17.34 2.33 -2.14
CA LYS A 185 18.48 3.13 -2.64
C LYS A 185 18.08 4.53 -3.13
N ARG A 186 16.80 4.80 -3.41
CA ARG A 186 16.32 6.15 -3.77
C ARG A 186 16.25 7.11 -2.59
N ASN A 187 16.54 6.64 -1.37
CA ASN A 187 16.61 7.44 -0.14
C ASN A 187 15.29 8.17 0.18
N CYS A 188 14.16 7.56 -0.19
CA CYS A 188 12.80 8.02 0.12
C CYS A 188 12.07 7.10 1.13
N VAL A 189 12.81 6.12 1.67
CA VAL A 189 12.38 5.13 2.66
C VAL A 189 13.33 5.23 3.86
N ASP A 190 12.78 5.39 5.06
CA ASP A 190 13.55 5.53 6.30
C ASP A 190 13.69 4.21 7.06
N ALA A 191 12.70 3.32 6.96
CA ALA A 191 12.65 2.08 7.71
C ALA A 191 11.99 0.96 6.88
N MET A 192 12.26 -0.29 7.25
CA MET A 192 11.63 -1.45 6.64
C MET A 192 11.13 -2.42 7.71
N GLU A 193 9.93 -2.95 7.51
CA GLU A 193 9.37 -4.05 8.28
C GLU A 193 9.40 -5.33 7.43
N ILE A 194 9.93 -6.42 7.99
CA ILE A 194 10.01 -7.72 7.36
C ILE A 194 9.07 -8.67 8.12
N HIS A 195 8.07 -9.18 7.44
CA HIS A 195 7.19 -10.21 7.97
C HIS A 195 7.71 -11.61 7.66
N THR A 196 7.79 -12.48 8.66
CA THR A 196 8.24 -13.88 8.52
C THR A 196 7.33 -14.84 9.29
N SER A 197 7.11 -16.05 8.75
CA SER A 197 6.24 -17.09 9.35
C SER A 197 6.89 -17.82 10.53
N GLY A 198 8.18 -17.61 10.79
CA GLY A 198 8.81 -18.01 12.05
C GLY A 198 8.95 -19.53 12.28
N SER A 199 8.88 -20.37 11.24
CA SER A 199 9.21 -21.79 11.37
C SER A 199 10.72 -21.99 11.53
N ASP A 200 11.16 -22.05 12.78
CA ASP A 200 12.44 -22.54 13.31
C ASP A 200 13.75 -22.20 12.56
N SER A 201 14.59 -21.43 13.27
CA SER A 201 16.06 -21.39 13.17
C SER A 201 16.76 -20.54 12.10
N SER A 202 16.04 -19.74 11.31
CA SER A 202 16.62 -18.52 10.74
C SER A 202 15.53 -17.48 10.48
N ILE A 203 15.43 -16.50 11.39
CA ILE A 203 14.67 -15.25 11.18
C ILE A 203 15.23 -14.44 9.98
N ASP A 204 16.35 -14.89 9.42
CA ASP A 204 17.11 -14.28 8.35
C ASP A 204 17.08 -15.18 7.10
N SER A 205 16.07 -15.06 6.23
CA SER A 205 16.14 -15.67 4.89
C SER A 205 17.37 -15.14 4.15
N LYS A 206 18.29 -16.04 3.85
CA LYS A 206 19.48 -15.71 3.06
C LYS A 206 19.11 -15.10 1.71
N GLU A 207 17.96 -15.45 1.14
CA GLU A 207 17.56 -14.97 -0.18
C GLU A 207 17.13 -13.50 -0.16
N LEU A 208 16.23 -13.11 0.76
CA LEU A 208 15.80 -11.72 0.91
C LEU A 208 16.99 -10.83 1.28
N TRP A 209 17.77 -11.23 2.29
CA TRP A 209 18.96 -10.48 2.71
C TRP A 209 20.01 -10.36 1.60
N SER A 210 20.25 -11.44 0.83
CA SER A 210 21.17 -11.40 -0.31
C SER A 210 20.68 -10.51 -1.44
N ALA A 211 19.36 -10.46 -1.70
CA ALA A 211 18.78 -9.65 -2.75
C ALA A 211 18.73 -8.16 -2.37
N LEU A 212 18.49 -7.84 -1.09
CA LEU A 212 18.62 -6.47 -0.57
C LEU A 212 20.07 -6.00 -0.63
N GLY A 213 21.01 -6.86 -0.23
CA GLY A 213 22.44 -6.57 -0.24
C GLY A 213 22.74 -5.23 0.45
N ASP A 214 23.57 -4.40 -0.17
CA ASP A 214 23.98 -3.12 0.39
C ASP A 214 22.86 -2.06 0.44
N SER A 215 21.64 -2.33 -0.05
CA SER A 215 20.55 -1.34 0.08
C SER A 215 20.20 -1.06 1.55
N VAL A 216 20.42 -2.04 2.44
CA VAL A 216 20.04 -1.94 3.85
C VAL A 216 20.75 -0.80 4.60
N VAL A 217 21.91 -0.34 4.11
CA VAL A 217 22.67 0.77 4.72
C VAL A 217 21.95 2.12 4.61
N TYR A 218 21.01 2.25 3.68
CA TYR A 218 20.21 3.47 3.51
C TYR A 218 19.02 3.54 4.47
N LEU A 219 18.68 2.44 5.14
CA LEU A 219 17.64 2.41 6.14
C LEU A 219 18.20 2.90 7.48
N LYS A 220 17.35 3.48 8.31
CA LYS A 220 17.65 3.83 9.70
C LYS A 220 17.30 2.68 10.64
N LEU A 221 16.33 1.87 10.23
CA LEU A 221 15.74 0.82 11.04
C LEU A 221 15.25 -0.34 10.17
N ILE A 222 15.54 -1.57 10.61
CA ILE A 222 14.84 -2.76 10.11
C ILE A 222 14.13 -3.42 11.29
N ALA A 223 12.82 -3.60 11.15
CA ALA A 223 11.97 -4.36 12.06
C ALA A 223 11.70 -5.73 11.45
N ILE A 224 11.90 -6.82 12.19
CA ILE A 224 11.54 -8.17 11.75
C ILE A 224 10.43 -8.67 12.65
N VAL A 225 9.28 -8.96 12.07
CA VAL A 225 8.06 -9.43 12.73
C VAL A 225 7.86 -10.89 12.40
N GLY A 226 8.11 -11.75 13.40
CA GLY A 226 7.88 -13.19 13.31
C GLY A 226 6.78 -13.65 14.25
N ARG A 227 6.14 -14.79 13.94
CA ARG A 227 5.34 -15.54 14.91
C ARG A 227 6.14 -16.74 15.40
N VAL A 228 6.55 -16.74 16.67
CA VAL A 228 7.15 -17.91 17.33
C VAL A 228 6.17 -18.41 18.38
N LEU A 229 5.71 -19.66 18.25
CA LEU A 229 4.81 -20.31 19.22
C LEU A 229 3.57 -19.46 19.59
N GLY A 230 2.97 -18.79 18.60
CA GLY A 230 1.77 -17.95 18.79
C GLY A 230 2.02 -16.55 19.36
N SER A 231 3.28 -16.21 19.70
CA SER A 231 3.67 -14.88 20.16
C SER A 231 4.36 -14.08 19.06
N MET A 232 4.03 -12.79 18.94
CA MET A 232 4.70 -11.88 18.00
C MET A 232 6.08 -11.51 18.54
N GLN A 233 7.13 -11.79 17.77
CA GLN A 233 8.50 -11.43 18.11
C GLN A 233 8.97 -10.32 17.18
N LEU A 234 9.44 -9.22 17.77
CA LEU A 234 10.01 -8.09 17.05
C LEU A 234 11.53 -8.05 17.30
N ARG A 235 12.32 -8.17 16.24
CA ARG A 235 13.77 -7.92 16.26
C ARG A 235 14.02 -6.61 15.54
N ILE A 236 14.78 -5.72 16.16
CA ILE A 236 15.22 -4.49 15.51
C ILE A 236 16.71 -4.51 15.26
N ILE A 237 17.06 -4.15 14.04
CA ILE A 237 18.44 -3.91 13.62
C ILE A 237 18.55 -2.40 13.37
N PRO A 238 19.17 -1.65 14.30
CA PRO A 238 19.54 -0.27 14.02
C PRO A 238 20.62 -0.26 12.94
N SER A 239 20.48 0.65 11.97
CA SER A 239 21.50 0.78 10.92
C SER A 239 22.78 1.35 11.49
N ILE A 240 23.91 0.78 11.04
CA ILE A 240 25.26 1.20 11.40
C ILE A 240 25.57 2.45 10.58
N SER A 241 25.07 3.61 11.00
CA SER A 241 25.48 4.91 10.47
C SER A 241 26.11 5.74 11.57
#